data_AF-A0A929ETC0-F1
#
_entry.id   AF-A0A929ETC0-F1
#
_cell.length_a   1.000
_cell.length_b   1.000
_cell.length_c   1.000
_cell.angle_alpha   90.00
_cell.angle_beta   90.00
_cell.angle_gamma   90.00
#
_symmetry.space_group_name_H-M   'P 1'
#
loop_
_entity.id
_entity.type
_entity.pdbx_description
1 polymer ?
#
loop_
_entity_poly.entity_id
_entity_poly.type
_entity_poly.pdbx_seq_one_letter_code
_entity_poly.pdbx_strand_id
1 'polypeptide(L)' 'MDNSEEFILVGKISGAFGIKGWVKIFSFTESRKDILAYSPLYISRKGEWVKLNVVSGRVQG' A
#
# COMPACT_ATOMS: atom_id res chain seq x y z
N MET A 1 6.67 -27.07 10.13
CA MET A 1 6.29 -25.73 10.63
C MET A 1 6.23 -24.84 9.40
N ASP A 2 5.03 -24.67 8.86
CA ASP A 2 4.82 -23.79 7.72
C ASP A 2 4.80 -22.35 8.25
N ASN A 3 5.88 -21.61 8.00
CA ASN A 3 5.96 -20.20 8.36
C ASN A 3 5.44 -19.40 7.17
N SER A 4 4.15 -19.58 6.87
CA SER A 4 3.50 -18.81 5.81
C SER A 4 3.37 -17.37 6.29
N GLU A 5 4.11 -16.45 5.71
CA GLU A 5 3.96 -15.02 5.98
C GLU A 5 2.54 -14.60 5.56
N GLU A 6 1.64 -14.51 6.54
CA GLU A 6 0.25 -14.13 6.32
C GLU A 6 0.17 -12.60 6.16
N PHE A 7 -0.12 -12.16 4.93
CA PHE A 7 -0.29 -10.74 4.63
C PHE A 7 -1.74 -10.30 4.87
N ILE A 8 -1.90 -9.16 5.54
CA ILE A 8 -3.20 -8.51 5.72
C ILE A 8 -3.38 -7.46 4.63
N LEU A 9 -4.51 -7.53 3.91
CA LEU A 9 -4.84 -6.56 2.87
C LEU A 9 -5.32 -5.24 3.50
N VAL A 10 -4.44 -4.23 3.52
CA VAL A 10 -4.77 -2.90 4.08
C VAL A 10 -5.22 -1.87 3.05
N GLY A 11 -5.02 -2.15 1.75
CA GLY A 11 -5.43 -1.24 0.67
C GLY A 11 -5.17 -1.77 -0.73
N LYS A 12 -5.55 -0.99 -1.74
CA LYS A 12 -5.39 -1.31 -3.16
C LYS A 12 -4.93 -0.09 -3.95
N ILE A 13 -3.94 -0.25 -4.83
CA ILE A 13 -3.58 0.79 -5.80
C ILE A 13 -4.75 1.00 -6.77
N SER A 14 -5.29 2.22 -6.80
CA SER A 14 -6.44 2.59 -7.64
C SER A 14 -6.05 3.29 -8.94
N GLY A 15 -4.80 3.72 -9.08
CA GLY A 15 -4.27 4.27 -10.33
C GLY A 15 -3.04 5.14 -10.13
N ALA A 16 -2.49 5.64 -11.23
CA ALA A 16 -1.42 6.65 -11.20
C ALA A 16 -1.96 8.03 -10.77
N PHE A 17 -1.08 8.85 -10.20
CA PHE A 17 -1.37 10.23 -9.80
C PHE A 17 -0.26 11.17 -10.30
N GLY A 18 -0.59 12.06 -11.22
CA GLY A 18 0.36 13.02 -11.79
C GLY A 18 1.54 12.36 -12.51
N ILE A 19 2.61 13.14 -12.71
CA ILE A 19 3.79 12.73 -13.50
C ILE A 19 5.02 12.37 -12.66
N LYS A 20 4.98 12.64 -11.35
CA LYS A 20 6.10 12.40 -10.42
C LYS A 20 6.12 10.97 -9.85
N GLY A 21 5.45 10.03 -10.48
CA GLY A 21 5.38 8.64 -10.04
C GLY A 21 4.50 8.39 -8.80
N TRP A 22 3.59 9.30 -8.45
CA TRP A 22 2.67 9.07 -7.34
C TRP A 22 1.58 8.07 -7.75
N VAL A 23 1.03 7.38 -6.77
CA VAL A 23 -0.11 6.46 -6.95
C VAL A 23 -1.25 6.85 -6.03
N LYS A 24 -2.47 6.61 -6.48
CA LYS A 24 -3.66 6.64 -5.64
C LYS A 24 -3.83 5.28 -4.97
N ILE A 25 -4.16 5.30 -3.68
CA ILE A 25 -4.45 4.10 -2.91
C ILE A 25 -5.85 4.24 -2.34
N PHE A 26 -6.67 3.21 -2.52
CA PHE A 26 -7.91 3.03 -1.77
C PHE A 26 -7.57 2.29 -0.48
N SER A 27 -7.84 2.91 0.68
CA SER A 27 -7.55 2.32 1.98
C SER A 27 -8.69 1.46 2.47
N PHE A 28 -8.37 0.30 3.04
CA PHE A 28 -9.30 -0.56 3.78
C PHE A 28 -9.13 -0.45 5.30
N THR A 29 -8.24 0.42 5.77
CA THR A 29 -8.10 0.76 7.19
C THR A 29 -9.30 1.55 7.71
N GLU A 30 -9.53 1.51 9.02
CA GLU A 30 -10.62 2.24 9.67
C GLU A 30 -10.58 3.75 9.35
N SER A 31 -9.42 4.40 9.50
CA SER A 31 -9.20 5.74 8.96
C SER A 31 -8.31 5.72 7.72
N ARG A 32 -8.71 6.44 6.66
CA ARG A 32 -7.96 6.52 5.38
C ARG A 32 -6.50 6.97 5.53
N LYS A 33 -6.16 7.69 6.60
CA LYS A 33 -4.79 8.18 6.85
C LYS A 33 -3.87 7.10 7.43
N ASP A 34 -4.43 6.09 8.11
CA ASP A 34 -3.64 5.15 8.91
C ASP A 34 -2.78 4.23 8.03
N ILE A 35 -3.20 3.99 6.78
CA ILE A 35 -2.41 3.26 5.79
C ILE A 35 -1.03 3.89 5.54
N LEU A 36 -0.90 5.21 5.75
CA LEU A 36 0.36 5.94 5.55
C LEU A 36 1.36 5.71 6.70
N ALA A 37 0.92 5.16 7.83
CA ALA A 37 1.77 4.84 8.97
C ALA A 37 2.49 3.49 8.83
N TYR A 38 2.02 2.61 7.94
CA TYR A 38 2.68 1.33 7.69
C TYR A 38 3.88 1.50 6.75
N SER A 39 5.06 1.11 7.22
CA SER A 39 6.26 1.00 6.40
C SER A 39 7.16 -0.09 7.00
N PRO A 40 7.63 -1.07 6.22
CA PRO A 40 7.41 -1.26 4.78
C PRO A 40 6.02 -1.84 4.47
N LEU A 41 5.46 -1.52 3.30
CA LEU A 41 4.31 -2.19 2.73
C LEU A 41 4.75 -3.25 1.74
N TYR A 42 3.97 -4.31 1.60
CA TYR A 42 4.15 -5.33 0.57
C TYR A 42 3.03 -5.20 -0.45
N ILE A 43 3.39 -5.24 -1.74
CA ILE A 43 2.42 -5.14 -2.83
C ILE A 43 2.50 -6.41 -3.66
N SER A 44 1.36 -7.05 -3.83
CA SER A 44 1.22 -8.16 -4.77
C SER A 44 1.09 -7.60 -6.19
N ARG A 45 2.09 -7.86 -7.02
CA ARG A 45 2.11 -7.50 -8.44
C ARG A 45 2.44 -8.73 -9.25
N LYS A 46 1.51 -9.14 -10.14
CA LYS A 46 1.68 -10.32 -11.01
C LYS A 46 2.03 -11.62 -10.25
N GLY A 47 1.49 -11.80 -9.05
CA GLY A 47 1.76 -12.97 -8.22
C GLY A 47 3.02 -12.88 -7.36
N GLU A 48 3.79 -11.80 -7.47
CA GLU A 48 4.99 -11.57 -6.66
C GLU A 48 4.73 -10.50 -5.59
N TRP A 49 5.22 -10.75 -4.38
CA TRP A 49 5.20 -9.77 -3.30
C TRP A 49 6.46 -8.90 -3.36
N VAL A 50 6.25 -7.60 -3.57
CA VAL A 50 7.33 -6.61 -3.63
C VAL A 50 7.25 -5.71 -2.40
N LYS A 51 8.36 -5.63 -1.67
CA LYS A 51 8.53 -4.73 -0.53
C LYS A 51 8.73 -3.29 -1.01
N LEU A 52 7.98 -2.34 -0.45
CA LEU A 52 8.04 -0.93 -0.77
C LEU A 52 8.01 -0.07 0.49
N ASN A 53 8.90 0.91 0.54
CA ASN A 53 8.91 1.90 1.61
C ASN A 53 8.02 3.08 1.22
N VAL A 54 7.18 3.53 2.15
CA VAL A 54 6.38 4.74 1.96
C VAL A 54 7.29 5.95 2.15
N VAL A 55 7.60 6.65 1.05
CA VAL A 55 8.46 7.86 1.08
C VAL A 55 7.67 9.09 1.51
N SER A 56 6.45 9.24 0.98
CA SER A 56 5.55 10.35 1.30
C SER A 56 4.13 9.96 0.92
N GLY A 57 3.15 10.49 1.65
CA GLY A 57 1.73 10.28 1.35
C GLY A 57 0.87 11.40 1.92
N ARG A 58 -0.30 11.60 1.34
CA ARG A 58 -1.33 12.50 1.86
C ARG A 58 -2.71 11.96 1.57
N VAL A 59 -3.66 12.25 2.45
CA VAL A 59 -5.08 11.97 2.19
C VAL A 59 -5.57 12.95 1.11
N GLN A 60 -6.37 12.43 0.17
CA GLN A 60 -7.05 13.22 -0.85
C GLN A 60 -8.48 13.48 -0.40
N GLY A 61 -8.88 14.75 -0.44
CA GLY A 61 -10.18 15.27 -0.03
C GLY A 61 -10.21 16.76 -0.29
#